data_AF-A0A2H1KN28-F1
#
_entry.id   AF-A0A2H1KN28-F1
#
_cell.length_a   1.000
_cell.length_b   1.000
_cell.length_c   1.000
_cell.angle_alpha   90.00
_cell.angle_beta   90.00
_cell.angle_gamma   90.00
#
_symmetry.space_group_name_H-M   'P 1'
#
loop_
_entity.id
_entity.type
_entity.pdbx_description
1 polymer ?
#
loop_
_entity_poly.entity_id
_entity_poly.type
_entity_poly.pdbx_seq_one_letter_code
_entity_poly.pdbx_strand_id
1 'polypeptide(L)'
;MKPTALLDLDGHVYVDGAMGEDGGIALSQAQREGFEKFVIVLTQERSYRKVPQRFPSVYRQVFRRYPALGEALLTRWARYNETRERIFALEEEGKAHVFAPERMPVDNGTRDLRRLAAAHRMGLSQSRRELPAMCEFLGVKQA
;
A
#
# COMPACT_ATOMS: atom_id res chain seq x y z
N MET A 1 -2.66 -17.13 8.51
CA MET A 1 -1.63 -16.09 8.27
C MET A 1 -0.59 -16.72 7.37
N LYS A 2 -0.42 -16.26 6.12
CA LYS A 2 0.76 -16.66 5.35
C LYS A 2 1.98 -16.06 6.06
N PRO A 3 3.01 -16.84 6.42
CA PRO A 3 4.23 -16.26 6.96
C PRO A 3 4.75 -15.24 5.96
N THR A 4 5.11 -14.04 6.40
CA THR A 4 5.91 -13.12 5.59
C THR A 4 7.12 -13.92 5.14
N ALA A 5 7.32 -14.06 3.83
CA ALA A 5 8.47 -14.79 3.33
C ALA A 5 9.73 -14.10 3.86
N LEU A 6 10.52 -14.85 4.62
CA LEU A 6 11.84 -14.43 5.07
C LEU A 6 12.81 -14.89 3.99
N LEU A 7 13.57 -13.95 3.44
CA LEU A 7 14.62 -14.24 2.47
C LEU A 7 15.96 -13.91 3.11
N ASP A 8 16.87 -14.88 3.21
CA ASP A 8 18.25 -14.63 3.62
C ASP A 8 19.08 -14.28 2.38
N LEU A 9 19.70 -13.11 2.39
CA LEU A 9 20.68 -12.68 1.40
C LEU A 9 21.89 -12.14 2.15
N ASP A 10 23.05 -12.74 1.95
CA ASP A 10 24.33 -12.32 2.54
C ASP A 10 24.25 -12.08 4.07
N GLY A 11 23.57 -12.98 4.79
CA GLY A 11 23.42 -12.92 6.25
C GLY A 11 22.42 -11.88 6.75
N HIS A 12 21.67 -11.26 5.83
CA HIS A 12 20.60 -10.31 6.16
C HIS A 12 19.24 -10.92 5.82
N VAL A 13 18.31 -10.82 6.77
CA VAL A 13 16.94 -11.30 6.59
C VAL A 13 16.08 -10.17 6.02
N TYR A 14 15.57 -10.38 4.81
CA TYR A 14 14.65 -9.49 4.12
C TYR A 14 13.21 -9.95 4.28
N VAL A 15 12.31 -8.96 4.29
CA VAL A 15 10.87 -9.13 4.35
C VAL A 15 10.20 -8.18 3.36
N ASP A 16 8.91 -8.42 3.10
CA ASP A 16 8.08 -7.53 2.30
C ASP A 16 8.11 -6.07 2.84
N GLY A 17 8.20 -5.10 1.92
CA GLY A 17 8.27 -3.67 2.22
C GLY A 17 7.06 -3.11 2.98
N ALA A 18 5.97 -3.87 3.08
CA ALA A 18 4.85 -3.62 3.97
C ALA A 18 5.24 -3.40 5.45
N MET A 19 6.42 -3.88 5.87
CA MET A 19 6.95 -3.72 7.23
C MET A 19 7.75 -2.43 7.44
N GLY A 20 8.01 -1.68 6.36
CA GLY A 20 8.72 -0.42 6.39
C GLY A 20 7.97 0.71 7.12
N GLU A 21 8.62 1.86 7.18
CA GLU A 21 8.15 3.05 7.90
C GLU A 21 6.77 3.54 7.45
N ASP A 22 6.44 3.40 6.17
CA ASP A 22 5.17 3.88 5.61
C ASP A 22 4.09 2.77 5.50
N GLY A 23 4.28 1.64 6.18
CA GLY A 23 3.32 0.52 6.19
C GLY A 23 3.09 -0.15 4.82
N GLY A 24 3.98 0.09 3.86
CA GLY A 24 3.98 -0.49 2.52
C GLY A 24 3.68 0.45 1.36
N ILE A 25 3.52 1.76 1.60
CA ILE A 25 3.40 2.76 0.54
C ILE A 25 4.67 3.61 0.56
N ALA A 26 5.57 3.49 -0.40
CA ALA A 26 6.91 4.08 -0.35
C ALA A 26 6.98 5.62 -0.54
N LEU A 27 6.14 6.37 0.19
CA LEU A 27 6.03 7.83 0.11
C LEU A 27 7.27 8.53 0.67
N SER A 28 7.68 8.17 1.89
CA SER A 28 8.82 8.81 2.56
C SER A 28 10.12 8.52 1.82
N GLN A 29 10.27 7.32 1.24
CA GLN A 29 11.40 7.01 0.38
C GLN A 29 11.43 7.91 -0.87
N ALA A 30 10.31 8.05 -1.57
CA ALA A 30 10.23 8.94 -2.75
C ALA A 30 10.52 10.41 -2.37
N GLN A 31 10.02 10.88 -1.23
CA GLN A 31 10.31 12.23 -0.73
C GLN A 31 11.80 12.43 -0.42
N ARG A 32 12.47 11.44 0.18
CA ARG A 32 13.93 11.49 0.43
C ARG A 32 14.76 11.53 -0.85
N GLU A 33 14.26 10.93 -1.92
CA GLU A 33 14.88 10.99 -3.24
C GLU A 33 14.64 12.33 -3.96
N GLY A 34 13.90 13.26 -3.35
CA GLY A 34 13.66 14.60 -3.87
C GLY A 34 12.44 14.71 -4.78
N PHE A 35 11.58 13.69 -4.83
CA PHE A 35 10.31 13.81 -5.56
C PHE A 35 9.34 14.70 -4.79
N GLU A 36 8.71 15.65 -5.50
CA GLU A 36 7.74 16.59 -4.93
C GLU A 36 6.32 16.42 -5.49
N LYS A 37 6.18 15.62 -6.55
CA LYS A 37 4.94 15.43 -7.30
C LYS A 37 4.67 13.94 -7.54
N PHE A 38 3.49 13.48 -7.14
CA PHE A 38 3.24 12.04 -7.01
C PHE A 38 1.99 11.58 -7.78
N VAL A 39 2.09 10.45 -8.48
CA VAL A 39 0.92 9.64 -8.81
C VAL A 39 0.93 8.43 -7.89
N ILE A 40 -0.11 8.31 -7.07
CA ILE A 40 -0.19 7.29 -6.02
C ILE A 40 -1.34 6.36 -6.31
N VAL A 41 -1.04 5.07 -6.50
CA VAL A 41 -2.04 4.03 -6.79
C VAL A 41 -2.29 3.21 -5.53
N LEU A 42 -3.47 3.39 -4.94
CA LEU A 42 -3.94 2.61 -3.80
C LEU A 42 -4.72 1.39 -4.28
N THR A 43 -4.67 0.32 -3.49
CA THR A 43 -5.41 -0.94 -3.75
C THR A 43 -6.60 -1.14 -2.80
N GLN A 44 -6.94 -0.12 -2.03
CA GLN A 44 -8.04 -0.12 -1.06
C GLN A 44 -8.84 1.17 -1.25
N GLU A 45 -10.16 1.13 -1.03
CA GLU A 45 -11.01 2.31 -1.21
C GLU A 45 -10.56 3.47 -0.30
N ARG A 46 -10.92 4.71 -0.65
CA ARG A 46 -10.54 5.91 0.12
C ARG A 46 -10.95 5.84 1.60
N SER A 47 -12.10 5.23 1.88
CA SER A 47 -12.64 5.04 3.24
C SER A 47 -11.95 3.93 4.04
N TYR A 48 -11.11 3.10 3.41
CA TYR A 48 -10.45 2.00 4.10
C TYR A 48 -9.54 2.48 5.23
N ARG A 49 -9.71 1.87 6.41
CA ARG A 49 -8.83 2.03 7.56
C ARG A 49 -8.29 0.67 7.97
N LYS A 50 -6.97 0.58 8.13
CA LYS A 50 -6.31 -0.64 8.59
C LYS A 50 -6.52 -0.79 10.09
N VAL A 51 -6.97 -1.96 10.52
CA VAL A 51 -7.24 -2.24 11.93
C VAL A 51 -6.06 -2.95 12.60
N PRO A 52 -5.89 -2.75 13.92
CA PRO A 52 -4.87 -3.44 14.70
C PRO A 52 -5.09 -4.96 14.73
N GLN A 53 -4.00 -5.66 15.00
CA GLN A 53 -3.97 -7.12 15.09
C GLN A 53 -4.61 -7.55 16.42
N ARG A 54 -5.52 -8.53 16.37
CA ARG A 54 -6.33 -8.96 17.53
C ARG A 54 -5.52 -9.62 18.65
N PHE A 55 -4.41 -10.29 18.33
CA PHE A 55 -3.64 -11.09 19.29
C PHE A 55 -2.15 -10.73 19.30
N PRO A 56 -1.75 -9.57 19.86
CA PRO A 56 -0.37 -9.11 19.79
C PRO A 56 0.67 -10.08 20.36
N SER A 57 0.33 -10.79 21.43
CA SER A 57 1.19 -11.80 22.06
C SER A 57 1.56 -12.95 21.12
N VAL A 58 0.63 -13.39 20.27
CA VAL A 58 0.88 -14.45 19.28
C VAL A 58 1.93 -13.99 18.27
N TYR A 59 1.87 -12.74 17.80
CA TYR A 59 2.87 -12.20 16.89
C TYR A 59 4.26 -12.14 17.53
N ARG A 60 4.36 -11.68 18.79
CA ARG A 60 5.64 -11.67 19.51
C ARG A 60 6.22 -13.07 19.72
N GLN A 61 5.36 -14.05 19.96
CA GLN A 61 5.79 -15.44 20.13
C GLN A 61 6.25 -16.07 18.81
N VAL A 62 5.48 -15.89 17.73
CA VAL A 62 5.83 -16.40 16.39
C VAL A 62 7.14 -15.77 15.89
N PHE A 63 7.31 -14.47 16.11
CA PHE A 63 8.49 -13.72 15.68
C PHE A 63 9.51 -13.51 16.81
N ARG A 64 9.59 -14.41 17.80
CA ARG A 64 10.53 -14.27 18.92
C ARG A 64 12.00 -14.21 18.47
N ARG A 65 12.34 -14.87 17.36
CA ARG A 65 13.67 -14.81 16.73
C ARG A 65 13.91 -13.51 15.94
N TYR A 66 12.84 -12.79 15.60
CA TYR A 66 12.86 -11.55 14.81
C TYR A 66 12.00 -10.47 15.50
N PRO A 67 12.38 -9.99 16.70
CA PRO A 67 11.54 -9.08 17.49
C PRO A 67 11.20 -7.78 16.75
N ALA A 68 12.13 -7.25 15.94
CA ALA A 68 11.90 -6.08 15.09
C ALA A 68 10.77 -6.31 14.07
N LEU A 69 10.70 -7.51 13.47
CA LEU A 69 9.62 -7.88 12.56
C LEU A 69 8.28 -8.02 13.29
N GLY A 70 8.30 -8.60 14.51
CA GLY A 70 7.12 -8.67 15.37
C GLY A 70 6.54 -7.29 15.66
N GLU A 71 7.37 -6.35 16.11
CA GLU A 71 6.93 -4.98 16.39
C GLU A 71 6.54 -4.21 15.12
N ALA A 72 7.24 -4.41 14.01
CA ALA A 72 6.86 -3.82 12.72
C ALA A 72 5.47 -4.27 12.26
N LEU A 73 5.12 -5.54 12.48
CA LEU A 73 3.79 -6.08 12.18
C LEU A 73 2.70 -5.48 13.08
N LEU A 74 3.00 -5.32 14.38
CA LEU A 74 2.04 -4.79 15.37
C LEU A 74 1.76 -3.31 15.18
N THR A 75 2.73 -2.54 14.70
CA THR A 75 2.62 -1.10 14.47
C THR A 75 2.22 -0.76 13.03
N ARG A 76 2.24 -1.74 12.11
CA ARG A 76 1.95 -1.53 10.69
C ARG A 76 0.61 -0.84 10.43
N TRP A 77 -0.44 -1.20 11.15
CA TRP A 77 -1.77 -0.63 10.92
C TRP A 77 -1.78 0.89 11.13
N ALA A 78 -1.09 1.37 12.18
CA ALA A 78 -0.98 2.78 12.49
C ALA A 78 -0.18 3.52 11.43
N ARG A 79 1.04 3.04 11.13
CA ARG A 79 1.92 3.64 10.10
C ARG A 79 1.27 3.73 8.72
N TYR A 80 0.56 2.66 8.32
CA TYR A 80 -0.19 2.65 7.05
C TYR A 80 -1.30 3.71 7.03
N ASN A 81 -2.05 3.86 8.13
CA ASN A 81 -3.13 4.84 8.21
C ASN A 81 -2.60 6.28 8.24
N GLU A 82 -1.51 6.54 8.97
CA GLU A 82 -0.81 7.83 8.99
C GLU A 82 -0.27 8.19 7.60
N THR A 83 0.33 7.23 6.90
CA THR A 83 0.79 7.43 5.53
C THR A 83 -0.36 7.79 4.59
N ARG A 84 -1.53 7.14 4.76
CA ARG A 84 -2.73 7.48 3.96
C ARG A 84 -3.22 8.90 4.22
N GLU A 85 -3.16 9.37 5.46
CA GLU A 85 -3.52 10.76 5.80
C GLU A 85 -2.58 11.74 5.10
N ARG A 86 -1.26 11.47 5.14
CA ARG A 86 -0.27 12.25 4.39
C ARG A 86 -0.53 12.25 2.89
N ILE A 87 -0.90 11.11 2.32
CA ILE A 87 -1.23 10.98 0.88
C ILE A 87 -2.42 11.87 0.50
N PHE A 88 -3.50 11.84 1.28
CA PHE A 88 -4.68 12.66 0.99
C PHE A 88 -4.42 14.15 1.25
N ALA A 89 -3.61 14.50 2.25
CA ALA A 89 -3.16 15.89 2.41
C ALA A 89 -2.34 16.38 1.20
N LEU A 90 -1.42 15.55 0.67
CA LEU A 90 -0.68 15.89 -0.55
C LEU A 90 -1.60 16.04 -1.77
N GLU A 91 -2.68 15.28 -1.83
CA GLU A 91 -3.69 15.41 -2.88
C GLU A 91 -4.46 16.73 -2.77
N GLU A 92 -4.89 17.11 -1.57
CA GLU A 92 -5.53 18.40 -1.29
C GLU A 92 -4.61 19.59 -1.59
N GLU A 93 -3.31 19.44 -1.34
CA GLU A 93 -2.27 20.42 -1.69
C GLU A 93 -1.96 20.48 -3.20
N GLY A 94 -2.55 19.60 -4.02
CA GLY A 94 -2.26 19.52 -5.45
C GLY A 94 -0.86 18.96 -5.78
N LYS A 95 -0.22 18.29 -4.82
CA LYS A 95 1.09 17.63 -4.97
C LYS A 95 0.99 16.15 -5.31
N ALA A 96 -0.18 15.55 -5.13
CA ALA A 96 -0.46 14.17 -5.51
C ALA A 96 -1.72 14.04 -6.35
N HIS A 97 -1.72 13.09 -7.29
CA HIS A 97 -2.92 12.54 -7.90
C HIS A 97 -3.11 11.12 -7.36
N VAL A 98 -4.20 10.87 -6.64
CA VAL A 98 -4.43 9.60 -5.94
C VAL A 98 -5.48 8.77 -6.66
N PHE A 99 -5.05 7.67 -7.26
CA PHE A 99 -5.94 6.63 -7.73
C PHE A 99 -6.32 5.72 -6.57
N ALA A 100 -7.60 5.69 -6.20
CA ALA A 100 -8.14 4.73 -5.26
C ALA A 100 -9.34 4.02 -5.89
N PRO A 101 -9.46 2.69 -5.77
CA PRO A 101 -10.58 1.97 -6.37
C PRO A 101 -11.91 2.50 -5.82
N GLU A 102 -12.87 2.75 -6.72
CA GLU A 102 -14.25 3.09 -6.35
C GLU A 102 -14.89 1.95 -5.54
N ARG A 103 -14.51 0.70 -5.85
CA ARG A 103 -14.95 -0.50 -5.17
C ARG A 103 -13.91 -1.61 -5.31
N MET A 104 -13.57 -2.28 -4.22
CA MET A 104 -12.66 -3.42 -4.18
C MET A 104 -13.43 -4.71 -3.83
N PRO A 105 -13.83 -5.53 -4.82
CA PRO A 105 -14.69 -6.70 -4.59
C PRO A 105 -13.94 -7.96 -4.12
N VAL A 106 -12.63 -7.85 -3.90
CA VAL A 106 -11.73 -8.96 -3.57
C VAL A 106 -10.82 -8.58 -2.41
N ASP A 107 -10.35 -9.59 -1.70
CA ASP A 107 -9.38 -9.44 -0.62
C ASP A 107 -8.06 -10.17 -0.96
N ASN A 108 -7.05 -10.01 -0.11
CA ASN A 108 -5.75 -10.66 -0.28
C ASN A 108 -5.81 -12.20 -0.30
N GLY A 109 -6.90 -12.81 0.18
CA GLY A 109 -7.11 -14.26 0.20
C GLY A 109 -7.83 -14.80 -1.03
N THR A 110 -8.36 -13.92 -1.88
CA THR A 110 -9.21 -14.29 -3.00
C THR A 110 -8.41 -15.04 -4.07
N ARG A 111 -8.87 -16.25 -4.42
CA ARG A 111 -8.25 -17.13 -5.44
C ARG A 111 -9.18 -17.44 -6.63
N ASP A 112 -10.44 -17.04 -6.53
CA ASP A 112 -11.41 -17.24 -7.61
C ASP A 112 -11.04 -16.37 -8.81
N LEU A 113 -10.64 -17.02 -9.91
CA LEU A 113 -10.22 -16.35 -11.13
C LEU A 113 -11.30 -15.46 -11.75
N ARG A 114 -12.59 -15.82 -11.64
CA ARG A 114 -13.69 -15.01 -12.18
C ARG A 114 -13.82 -13.72 -11.39
N ARG A 115 -13.73 -13.80 -10.06
CA ARG A 115 -13.75 -12.62 -9.18
C ARG A 115 -12.53 -11.73 -9.41
N LEU A 116 -11.34 -12.31 -9.55
CA LEU A 116 -10.11 -11.57 -9.85
C LEU A 116 -10.20 -10.87 -11.22
N ALA A 117 -10.69 -11.56 -12.25
CA ALA A 117 -10.90 -10.98 -13.57
C ALA A 117 -11.94 -9.84 -13.54
N ALA A 118 -12.99 -9.98 -12.74
CA ALA A 118 -13.98 -8.92 -12.55
C ALA A 118 -13.36 -7.69 -11.86
N ALA A 119 -12.59 -7.87 -10.78
CA ALA A 119 -11.87 -6.80 -10.09
C ALA A 119 -10.89 -6.08 -11.03
N HIS A 120 -10.14 -6.84 -11.84
CA HIS A 120 -9.22 -6.28 -12.83
C HIS A 120 -9.95 -5.44 -13.88
N ARG A 121 -11.07 -5.92 -14.44
CA ARG A 121 -11.86 -5.15 -15.41
C ARG A 121 -12.42 -3.85 -14.81
N MET A 122 -12.81 -3.87 -13.54
CA MET A 122 -13.26 -2.67 -12.83
C MET A 122 -12.12 -1.65 -12.73
N GLY A 123 -10.94 -2.08 -12.26
CA GLY A 123 -9.75 -1.23 -12.17
C GLY A 123 -9.33 -0.66 -13.52
N LEU A 124 -9.33 -1.47 -14.58
CA LEU A 124 -9.00 -1.02 -15.93
C LEU A 124 -10.01 -0.01 -16.49
N SER A 125 -11.30 -0.22 -16.22
CA SER A 125 -12.35 0.73 -16.62
C SER A 125 -12.18 2.07 -15.91
N GLN A 126 -11.91 2.05 -14.60
CA GLN A 126 -11.68 3.26 -13.81
C GLN A 126 -10.39 3.97 -14.26
N SER A 127 -9.29 3.24 -14.43
CA SER A 127 -8.01 3.82 -14.84
C SER A 127 -8.12 4.49 -16.21
N ARG A 128 -8.87 3.93 -17.16
CA ARG A 128 -9.13 4.58 -18.46
C ARG A 128 -9.85 5.91 -18.34
N ARG A 129 -10.75 6.07 -17.36
CA ARG A 129 -11.46 7.34 -17.11
C ARG A 129 -10.55 8.38 -16.45
N GLU A 130 -9.66 7.95 -15.55
CA GLU A 130 -8.81 8.85 -14.77
C GLU A 130 -7.46 9.16 -15.44
N LEU A 131 -7.00 8.31 -16.37
CA LEU A 131 -5.72 8.48 -17.05
C LEU A 131 -5.53 9.87 -17.68
N PRO A 132 -6.52 10.49 -18.36
CA PRO A 132 -6.36 11.85 -18.87
C PRO A 132 -5.99 12.86 -17.77
N ALA A 133 -6.66 12.80 -16.62
CA ALA A 133 -6.39 13.69 -15.49
C ALA A 133 -5.02 13.42 -14.84
N MET A 134 -4.58 12.16 -14.79
CA MET A 134 -3.22 11.81 -14.35
C MET A 134 -2.16 12.37 -15.30
N CYS A 135 -2.37 12.25 -16.61
CA CYS A 135 -1.47 12.78 -17.63
C CYS A 135 -1.38 14.30 -17.57
N GLU A 136 -2.53 14.98 -17.45
CA GLU A 136 -2.61 16.43 -17.25
C GLU A 136 -1.87 16.86 -15.99
N PHE A 137 -2.13 16.17 -14.86
CA PHE A 137 -1.42 16.40 -13.61
C PHE A 137 0.09 16.29 -13.83
N LEU A 138 0.59 15.24 -14.49
CA LEU A 138 2.03 15.06 -14.74
C LEU A 138 2.60 15.98 -15.85
N GLY A 139 1.76 16.68 -16.62
CA GLY A 139 2.21 17.46 -17.77
C GLY A 139 2.73 16.60 -18.93
N VAL A 140 2.28 15.34 -19.03
CA VAL A 140 2.69 14.40 -20.09
C VAL A 140 1.58 14.21 -21.12
N LYS A 141 1.94 14.03 -22.39
CA LYS A 141 0.97 13.73 -23.44
C LYS A 141 0.52 12.27 -23.33
N GLN A 142 -0.78 12.03 -23.53
CA GLN A 142 -1.31 10.68 -23.67
C GLN A 142 -0.84 10.11 -25.03
N ALA A 143 -0.30 8.90 -25.01
CA ALA A 143 0.18 8.18 -26.20
C ALA A 143 -0.98 7.55 -26.99
#